data_AF-A0A7V8D0D3-F1
#
_entry.id   AF-A0A7V8D0D3-F1
#
_cell.length_a   1.000
_cell.length_b   1.000
_cell.length_c   1.000
_cell.angle_alpha   90.00
_cell.angle_beta   90.00
_cell.angle_gamma   90.00
#
_symmetry.space_group_name_H-M   'P 1'
#
loop_
_entity.id
_entity.type
_entity.pdbx_description
1 polymer ?
#
loop_
_entity_poly.entity_id
_entity_poly.type
_entity_poly.pdbx_seq_one_letter_code
_entity_poly.pdbx_strand_id
1 'polypeptide(L)'
;MTNAPKFCGQCGAALPPGDPRFCVECGNPLRLGGTPPEESSIPAATGATVRLANARVEQAVIGGTIRLATSHAVPPGLWRREAPPDESQVVALYAPLRAVVGGWSATTSDGWEKIADGWAGSGSGICVRFRIVREWFAAPGFGQGLRLQVQIGAESYAEEGRTRRGFTYRVASDPPMQVLGARWVDGRGAEQQLPIPQIQLMAPPRVRRVSDLNEQVRQLNAREAETWARQGVVHSVFRLENATQQRTPVGRGLVLAEAFGGTMLAGVTGKLFTTYRIQMRNPLEIRAGEWRALSQRMQADAAKLGLDLGTDAATEWWIDQHGYDGAVFDRGAYPLQRGRVAVAFRRSQVAEVRA
;
A
#
# COMPACT_ATOMS: atom_id res chain seq x y z
N MET A 1 -44.28 14.22 6.88
CA MET A 1 -43.39 13.69 5.81
C MET A 1 -42.14 14.57 5.77
N THR A 2 -41.06 14.14 6.42
CA THR A 2 -39.82 14.91 6.53
C THR A 2 -38.94 14.65 5.30
N ASN A 3 -38.89 15.62 4.37
CA ASN A 3 -37.99 15.59 3.21
C ASN A 3 -36.55 15.27 3.66
N ALA A 4 -36.01 14.13 3.21
CA ALA A 4 -34.60 13.79 3.42
C ALA A 4 -33.73 14.66 2.48
N PRO A 5 -32.58 15.18 2.95
CA PRO A 5 -31.71 16.02 2.13
C PRO A 5 -31.17 15.21 0.95
N LYS A 6 -31.24 15.79 -0.27
CA LYS A 6 -30.73 15.17 -1.52
C LYS A 6 -29.23 15.37 -1.72
N PHE A 7 -28.62 16.28 -0.99
CA PHE A 7 -27.21 16.65 -1.07
C PHE A 7 -26.65 16.81 0.34
N CYS A 8 -25.37 16.53 0.53
CA CYS A 8 -24.74 16.66 1.83
C CYS A 8 -24.64 18.15 2.19
N GLY A 9 -25.11 18.50 3.39
CA GLY A 9 -25.01 19.87 3.90
C GLY A 9 -23.59 20.38 4.14
N GLN A 10 -22.58 19.50 4.08
CA GLN A 10 -21.17 19.86 4.34
C GLN A 10 -20.28 19.79 3.09
N CYS A 11 -20.41 18.73 2.28
CA CYS A 11 -19.59 18.53 1.07
C CYS A 11 -20.29 18.97 -0.23
N GLY A 12 -21.59 19.28 -0.19
CA GLY A 12 -22.41 19.61 -1.37
C GLY A 12 -22.66 18.43 -2.33
N ALA A 13 -22.02 17.29 -2.10
CA ALA A 13 -22.17 16.10 -2.94
C ALA A 13 -23.57 15.50 -2.87
N ALA A 14 -24.04 14.93 -3.98
CA ALA A 14 -25.32 14.23 -4.04
C ALA A 14 -25.35 13.05 -3.08
N LEU A 15 -26.43 12.94 -2.31
CA LEU A 15 -26.64 11.86 -1.37
C LEU A 15 -27.36 10.70 -2.06
N PRO A 16 -26.91 9.45 -1.86
CA PRO A 16 -27.57 8.30 -2.45
C PRO A 16 -29.01 8.18 -1.90
N PRO A 17 -29.97 7.67 -2.71
CA PRO A 17 -31.35 7.48 -2.26
C PRO A 17 -31.41 6.43 -1.12
N GLY A 18 -32.35 6.60 -0.18
CA GLY A 18 -32.57 5.63 0.91
C GLY A 18 -32.04 6.01 2.30
N ASP A 19 -32.02 7.31 2.65
CA ASP A 19 -31.69 7.84 3.99
C ASP A 19 -30.25 7.54 4.48
N PRO A 20 -29.21 8.03 3.79
CA PRO A 20 -27.81 7.75 4.11
C PRO A 20 -27.38 8.37 5.44
N ARG A 21 -26.59 7.63 6.23
CA ARG A 21 -26.14 8.07 7.58
C ARG A 21 -24.90 8.97 7.57
N PHE A 22 -24.10 8.99 6.49
CA PHE A 22 -22.94 9.90 6.31
C PHE A 22 -22.64 10.19 4.81
N CYS A 23 -21.94 11.31 4.49
CA CYS A 23 -21.51 11.71 3.14
C CYS A 23 -20.38 10.78 2.68
N VAL A 24 -20.56 10.13 1.52
CA VAL A 24 -19.54 9.25 0.93
C VAL A 24 -18.30 10.02 0.44
N GLU A 25 -18.46 11.29 0.08
CA GLU A 25 -17.37 12.15 -0.41
C GLU A 25 -16.51 12.79 0.69
N CYS A 26 -17.07 13.06 1.88
CA CYS A 26 -16.36 13.75 2.97
C CYS A 26 -16.48 13.09 4.34
N GLY A 27 -17.25 12.01 4.46
CA GLY A 27 -17.49 11.29 5.72
C GLY A 27 -18.48 11.94 6.68
N ASN A 28 -19.09 13.09 6.36
CA ASN A 28 -19.94 13.84 7.32
C ASN A 28 -21.25 13.12 7.67
N PRO A 29 -21.60 12.89 8.95
CA PRO A 29 -22.90 12.31 9.34
C PRO A 29 -24.10 13.18 8.95
N LEU A 30 -25.19 12.57 8.46
CA LEU A 30 -26.28 13.27 7.75
C LEU A 30 -27.63 13.36 8.48
N ARG A 31 -27.86 12.59 9.54
CA ARG A 31 -29.00 12.81 10.46
C ARG A 31 -28.66 12.50 11.92
N LEU A 32 -28.88 13.54 12.74
CA LEU A 32 -29.01 13.53 14.20
C LEU A 32 -30.44 13.07 14.54
N GLY A 33 -30.58 11.94 15.24
CA GLY A 33 -31.90 11.48 15.70
C GLY A 33 -32.10 9.98 15.56
N GLY A 34 -31.27 9.21 16.25
CA GLY A 34 -31.34 7.75 16.32
C GLY A 34 -30.08 7.27 16.99
N THR A 35 -30.24 6.60 18.12
CA THR A 35 -29.24 6.25 19.14
C THR A 35 -27.82 6.07 18.57
N PRO A 36 -26.80 6.77 19.13
CA PRO A 36 -25.43 6.67 18.65
C PRO A 36 -25.00 5.20 18.61
N PRO A 37 -24.21 4.76 17.62
CA PRO A 37 -23.46 3.52 17.78
C PRO A 37 -22.64 3.70 19.07
N GLU A 38 -22.76 2.75 20.01
CA GLU A 38 -22.12 2.77 21.33
C GLU A 38 -20.74 3.43 21.24
N GLU A 39 -20.58 4.51 22.01
CA GLU A 39 -19.33 5.25 22.10
C GLU A 39 -18.16 4.29 22.23
N SER A 40 -17.16 4.50 21.39
CA SER A 40 -15.84 3.94 21.64
C SER A 40 -15.48 4.29 23.09
N SER A 41 -15.24 3.28 23.94
CA SER A 41 -14.92 3.45 25.37
C SER A 41 -13.51 4.02 25.61
N ILE A 42 -12.96 4.70 24.62
CA ILE A 42 -11.66 5.35 24.66
C ILE A 42 -11.95 6.85 24.78
N PRO A 43 -11.51 7.53 25.85
CA PRO A 43 -11.65 8.98 25.94
C PRO A 43 -10.98 9.61 24.71
N ALA A 44 -11.79 10.20 23.83
CA ALA A 44 -11.27 10.97 22.70
C ALA A 44 -10.53 12.19 23.29
N ALA A 45 -9.21 12.22 23.15
CA ALA A 45 -8.48 13.47 23.32
C ALA A 45 -8.86 14.40 22.16
N THR A 46 -9.15 15.65 22.50
CA THR A 46 -9.51 16.75 21.58
C THR A 46 -8.66 16.75 20.30
N GLY A 47 -9.25 16.28 19.20
CA GLY A 47 -8.60 16.22 17.88
C GLY A 47 -9.46 15.38 16.93
N ALA A 48 -9.89 15.98 15.82
CA ALA A 48 -10.85 15.37 14.89
C ALA A 48 -10.38 14.00 14.39
N THR A 49 -11.13 12.94 14.72
CA THR A 49 -10.96 11.60 14.17
C THR A 49 -11.36 11.61 12.69
N VAL A 50 -10.40 11.47 11.77
CA VAL A 50 -10.70 11.23 10.35
C VAL A 50 -10.24 9.82 9.96
N ARG A 51 -11.24 8.98 9.61
CA ARG A 51 -11.12 7.56 9.19
C ARG A 51 -10.08 7.37 8.07
N LEU A 52 -9.63 6.13 7.84
CA LEU A 52 -8.85 5.74 6.65
C LEU A 52 -9.65 5.94 5.35
N ALA A 53 -9.84 7.18 4.93
CA ALA A 53 -10.69 7.51 3.79
C ALA A 53 -10.18 6.86 2.50
N ASN A 54 -8.86 6.68 2.37
CA ASN A 54 -8.29 5.98 1.22
C ASN A 54 -8.61 4.48 1.18
N ALA A 55 -8.96 3.83 2.30
CA ALA A 55 -9.25 2.39 2.31
C ALA A 55 -10.56 1.99 1.62
N ARG A 56 -11.41 2.99 1.28
CA ARG A 56 -12.77 2.81 0.72
C ARG A 56 -12.94 3.25 -0.73
N VAL A 57 -11.88 3.76 -1.37
CA VAL A 57 -11.89 4.26 -2.75
C VAL A 57 -10.86 3.49 -3.58
N GLU A 58 -11.07 3.41 -4.89
CA GLU A 58 -10.04 2.92 -5.81
C GLU A 58 -8.81 3.82 -5.67
N GLN A 59 -7.73 3.25 -5.12
CA GLN A 59 -6.50 4.00 -4.86
C GLN A 59 -5.70 4.09 -6.17
N ALA A 60 -5.62 5.28 -6.75
CA ALA A 60 -4.59 5.64 -7.71
C ALA A 60 -3.43 6.32 -6.96
N VAL A 61 -2.21 5.79 -7.11
CA VAL A 61 -1.03 6.36 -6.47
C VAL A 61 -0.53 7.50 -7.35
N ILE A 62 -0.51 8.72 -6.82
CA ILE A 62 0.04 9.90 -7.51
C ILE A 62 1.27 10.36 -6.73
N GLY A 63 2.47 10.15 -7.29
CA GLY A 63 3.73 10.59 -6.66
C GLY A 63 4.08 9.90 -5.33
N GLY A 64 3.51 8.72 -5.05
CA GLY A 64 4.05 7.79 -4.04
C GLY A 64 3.40 7.91 -2.70
N THR A 65 2.61 8.93 -2.55
CA THR A 65 1.74 9.11 -1.42
C THR A 65 0.34 9.14 -1.98
N ILE A 66 -0.60 8.47 -1.32
CA ILE A 66 -2.00 8.80 -1.58
C ILE A 66 -2.17 10.19 -0.98
N ARG A 67 -2.12 11.22 -1.83
CA ARG A 67 -2.69 12.52 -1.50
C ARG A 67 -4.14 12.40 -1.87
N LEU A 68 -5.02 12.29 -0.88
CA LEU A 68 -6.45 12.39 -1.16
C LEU A 68 -6.68 13.80 -1.68
N ALA A 69 -6.98 13.91 -2.98
CA ALA A 69 -7.10 15.18 -3.69
C ALA A 69 -8.11 16.13 -3.00
N THR A 70 -9.06 15.57 -2.26
CA THR A 70 -10.15 16.25 -1.59
C THR A 70 -9.90 16.61 -0.13
N SER A 71 -8.95 15.98 0.57
CA SER A 71 -8.73 16.25 2.01
C SER A 71 -7.67 17.31 2.29
N HIS A 72 -6.92 17.74 1.26
CA HIS A 72 -5.74 18.59 1.38
C HIS A 72 -4.67 18.06 2.37
N ALA A 73 -4.80 16.82 2.85
CA ALA A 73 -3.93 16.26 3.86
C ALA A 73 -2.49 16.17 3.32
N VAL A 74 -1.54 16.72 4.07
CA VAL A 74 -0.14 16.74 3.70
C VAL A 74 0.58 15.54 4.33
N PRO A 75 1.09 14.59 3.54
CA PRO A 75 1.85 13.45 4.05
C PRO A 75 3.18 13.86 4.69
N PRO A 76 3.82 12.97 5.46
CA PRO A 76 5.14 13.23 6.03
C PRO A 76 6.16 13.51 4.91
N GLY A 77 7.10 14.39 5.17
CA GLY A 77 8.15 14.78 4.23
C GLY A 77 7.70 15.69 3.07
N LEU A 78 6.40 16.02 2.97
CA LEU A 78 5.85 16.85 1.88
C LEU A 78 5.43 18.26 2.31
N TRP A 79 5.51 18.60 3.59
CA TRP A 79 5.26 19.96 4.08
C TRP A 79 6.45 20.87 3.81
N ARG A 80 6.22 21.95 3.04
CA ARG A 80 7.25 22.89 2.59
C ARG A 80 7.00 24.33 3.06
N ARG A 81 6.53 24.49 4.30
CA ARG A 81 6.40 25.79 4.96
C ARG A 81 7.31 25.84 6.19
N GLU A 82 7.85 27.02 6.49
CA GLU A 82 8.75 27.19 7.63
C GLU A 82 8.08 26.85 8.94
N ALA A 83 6.88 27.39 9.18
CA ALA A 83 6.07 27.07 10.35
C ALA A 83 5.53 25.63 10.30
N PRO A 84 5.43 24.93 11.45
CA PRO A 84 4.72 23.66 11.54
C PRO A 84 3.22 23.84 11.24
N PRO A 85 2.51 22.76 10.88
CA PRO A 85 1.06 22.80 10.72
C PRO A 85 0.32 23.21 12.00
N ASP A 86 -0.65 24.10 11.86
CA ASP A 86 -1.62 24.51 12.88
C ASP A 86 -2.93 23.70 12.80
N GLU A 87 -3.85 23.98 13.71
CA GLU A 87 -5.16 23.30 13.85
C GLU A 87 -6.08 23.42 12.62
N SER A 88 -5.87 24.41 11.74
CA SER A 88 -6.66 24.59 10.51
C SER A 88 -6.23 23.64 9.39
N GLN A 89 -5.06 23.02 9.52
CA GLN A 89 -4.45 22.20 8.49
C GLN A 89 -4.63 20.71 8.78
N VAL A 90 -4.62 19.92 7.71
CA VAL A 90 -4.74 18.47 7.78
C VAL A 90 -3.39 17.84 7.44
N VAL A 91 -2.90 16.98 8.32
CA VAL A 91 -1.71 16.15 8.08
C VAL A 91 -2.13 14.71 7.87
N ALA A 92 -1.48 14.03 6.94
CA ALA A 92 -1.70 12.61 6.68
C ALA A 92 -0.63 11.77 7.37
N LEU A 93 -1.02 10.65 7.98
CA LEU A 93 -0.08 9.73 8.61
C LEU A 93 -0.36 8.29 8.19
N TYR A 94 0.68 7.60 7.72
CA TYR A 94 0.57 6.21 7.29
C TYR A 94 0.65 5.26 8.47
N ALA A 95 -0.41 4.52 8.72
CA ALA A 95 -0.38 3.39 9.64
C ALA A 95 0.46 2.25 9.01
N PRO A 96 1.26 1.51 9.79
CA PRO A 96 2.06 0.40 9.25
C PRO A 96 1.16 -0.80 9.04
N LEU A 97 0.69 -0.94 7.81
CA LEU A 97 -0.22 -1.99 7.39
C LEU A 97 0.38 -2.72 6.19
N ARG A 98 0.16 -4.02 6.09
CA ARG A 98 0.52 -4.82 4.91
C ARG A 98 -0.69 -5.03 4.03
N ALA A 99 -0.54 -4.80 2.73
CA ALA A 99 -1.57 -5.11 1.76
C ALA A 99 -1.79 -6.64 1.66
N VAL A 100 -3.05 -7.06 1.78
CA VAL A 100 -3.50 -8.45 1.59
C VAL A 100 -4.63 -8.51 0.58
N VAL A 101 -5.03 -9.72 0.18
CA VAL A 101 -6.16 -9.90 -0.74
C VAL A 101 -7.41 -9.29 -0.10
N GLY A 102 -8.00 -8.31 -0.79
CA GLY A 102 -9.24 -7.66 -0.35
C GLY A 102 -9.09 -6.81 0.92
N GLY A 103 -7.89 -6.31 1.25
CA GLY A 103 -7.73 -5.42 2.41
C GLY A 103 -6.30 -5.18 2.84
N TRP A 104 -6.15 -4.92 4.13
CA TRP A 104 -4.87 -4.72 4.80
C TRP A 104 -4.85 -5.51 6.12
N SER A 105 -3.65 -5.83 6.58
CA SER A 105 -3.44 -6.48 7.87
C SER A 105 -2.24 -5.90 8.59
N ALA A 106 -2.27 -5.95 9.91
CA ALA A 106 -1.14 -5.58 10.76
C ALA A 106 -0.92 -6.64 11.83
N THR A 107 0.32 -6.79 12.28
CA THR A 107 0.72 -7.73 13.31
C THR A 107 1.69 -7.06 14.28
N THR A 108 1.97 -7.73 15.40
CA THR A 108 3.04 -7.27 16.31
C THR A 108 4.42 -7.24 15.66
N SER A 109 4.64 -8.01 14.58
CA SER A 109 5.89 -7.93 13.79
C SER A 109 5.99 -6.68 12.93
N ASP A 110 4.88 -5.94 12.77
CA ASP A 110 4.82 -4.65 12.07
C ASP A 110 4.90 -3.47 13.06
N GLY A 111 5.41 -3.72 14.29
CA GLY A 111 5.61 -2.71 15.33
C GLY A 111 4.40 -2.43 16.22
N TRP A 112 3.25 -3.06 15.95
CA TRP A 112 2.06 -2.90 16.79
C TRP A 112 2.23 -3.58 18.14
N GLU A 113 1.87 -2.88 19.21
CA GLU A 113 1.85 -3.40 20.56
C GLU A 113 0.44 -3.88 20.91
N LYS A 114 0.31 -5.10 21.43
CA LYS A 114 -0.94 -5.57 22.02
C LYS A 114 -1.06 -4.97 23.43
N ILE A 115 -2.08 -4.14 23.67
CA ILE A 115 -2.20 -3.36 24.92
C ILE A 115 -3.33 -3.82 25.85
N ALA A 116 -4.30 -4.60 25.36
CA ALA A 116 -5.33 -5.21 26.21
C ALA A 116 -6.02 -6.40 25.51
N ASP A 117 -6.46 -7.36 26.33
CA ASP A 117 -7.51 -8.32 26.00
C ASP A 117 -8.79 -7.85 26.71
N GLY A 118 -9.72 -7.24 25.96
CA GLY A 118 -10.92 -6.61 26.52
C GLY A 118 -12.17 -7.46 26.31
N TRP A 119 -12.95 -7.64 27.39
CA TRP A 119 -14.22 -8.37 27.41
C TRP A 119 -15.34 -7.67 26.61
N ALA A 120 -16.33 -8.48 26.22
CA ALA A 120 -17.41 -8.19 25.28
C ALA A 120 -18.22 -6.92 25.57
N GLY A 121 -18.44 -6.11 24.53
CA GLY A 121 -19.54 -5.15 24.45
C GLY A 121 -20.47 -5.55 23.30
N SER A 122 -21.75 -5.74 23.63
CA SER A 122 -22.94 -6.07 22.80
C SER A 122 -22.93 -7.29 21.86
N GLY A 123 -21.80 -7.97 21.65
CA GLY A 123 -21.71 -9.27 20.97
C GLY A 123 -20.67 -10.16 21.63
N SER A 124 -20.91 -11.48 21.68
CA SER A 124 -20.14 -12.49 22.43
C SER A 124 -18.66 -12.69 22.03
N GLY A 125 -18.05 -11.77 21.29
CA GLY A 125 -16.66 -11.82 20.83
C GLY A 125 -15.69 -11.09 21.76
N ILE A 126 -14.50 -11.67 21.96
CA ILE A 126 -13.36 -10.99 22.59
C ILE A 126 -12.84 -9.90 21.65
N CYS A 127 -12.63 -8.69 22.18
CA CYS A 127 -11.97 -7.59 21.48
C CYS A 127 -10.50 -7.49 21.93
N VAL A 128 -9.59 -7.48 20.97
CA VAL A 128 -8.15 -7.31 21.20
C VAL A 128 -7.75 -5.92 20.74
N ARG A 129 -7.02 -5.19 21.60
CA ARG A 129 -6.59 -3.82 21.34
C ARG A 129 -5.10 -3.75 21.03
N PHE A 130 -4.78 -2.98 20.00
CA PHE A 130 -3.42 -2.73 19.54
C PHE A 130 -3.11 -1.24 19.55
N ARG A 131 -1.82 -0.92 19.68
CA ARG A 131 -1.31 0.45 19.73
C ARG A 131 -0.02 0.57 18.94
N ILE A 132 0.21 1.74 18.34
CA ILE A 132 1.51 2.10 17.78
C ILE A 132 1.75 3.60 17.88
N VAL A 133 3.01 4.01 17.95
CA VAL A 133 3.41 5.42 17.83
C VAL A 133 3.99 5.65 16.44
N ARG A 134 3.57 6.75 15.81
CA ARG A 134 4.05 7.16 14.49
C ARG A 134 4.41 8.63 14.50
N GLU A 135 5.31 9.01 13.62
CA GLU A 135 5.75 10.39 13.49
C GLU A 135 5.30 10.97 12.15
N TRP A 136 4.74 12.17 12.20
CA TRP A 136 4.66 13.06 11.06
C TRP A 136 5.77 14.10 11.15
N PHE A 137 6.35 14.46 10.01
CA PHE A 137 7.45 15.41 9.92
C PHE A 137 7.37 16.20 8.60
N ALA A 138 7.97 17.39 8.57
CA ALA A 138 8.01 18.22 7.38
C ALA A 138 9.10 17.78 6.38
N ALA A 139 9.12 18.38 5.19
CA ALA A 139 10.24 18.23 4.26
C ALA A 139 11.55 18.72 4.90
N PRO A 140 12.72 18.21 4.49
CA PRO A 140 14.01 18.67 5.02
C PRO A 140 14.15 20.19 4.95
N GLY A 141 14.51 20.81 6.08
CA GLY A 141 14.66 22.27 6.21
C GLY A 141 13.38 23.04 6.52
N PHE A 142 12.23 22.38 6.66
CA PHE A 142 10.93 23.01 6.94
C PHE A 142 10.34 22.57 8.29
N GLY A 143 9.24 23.19 8.72
CA GLY A 143 8.52 22.84 9.95
C GLY A 143 9.35 23.00 11.23
N GLN A 144 10.39 23.84 11.21
CA GLN A 144 11.28 24.13 12.35
C GLN A 144 11.97 22.88 12.96
N GLY A 145 12.08 21.79 12.20
CA GLY A 145 12.64 20.53 12.70
C GLY A 145 11.76 19.79 13.71
N LEU A 146 10.49 20.20 13.86
CA LEU A 146 9.52 19.58 14.73
C LEU A 146 8.95 18.30 14.12
N ARG A 147 8.56 17.37 15.00
CA ARG A 147 7.84 16.15 14.64
C ARG A 147 6.56 16.04 15.46
N LEU A 148 5.49 15.60 14.83
CA LEU A 148 4.24 15.29 15.52
C LEU A 148 4.23 13.79 15.81
N GLN A 149 4.40 13.43 17.08
CA GLN A 149 4.22 12.06 17.55
C GLN A 149 2.74 11.78 17.75
N VAL A 150 2.23 10.78 17.05
CA VAL A 150 0.83 10.38 17.06
C VAL A 150 0.73 8.94 17.54
N GLN A 151 -0.04 8.73 18.60
CA GLN A 151 -0.39 7.41 19.08
C GLN A 151 -1.67 6.95 18.37
N ILE A 152 -1.62 5.79 17.73
CA ILE A 152 -2.73 5.18 16.99
C ILE A 152 -3.19 3.94 17.76
N GLY A 153 -4.50 3.80 17.93
CA GLY A 153 -5.14 2.60 18.44
C GLY A 153 -5.81 1.83 17.31
N ALA A 154 -5.84 0.50 17.42
CA ALA A 154 -6.62 -0.37 16.55
C ALA A 154 -7.34 -1.46 17.36
N GLU A 155 -8.52 -1.87 16.91
CA GLU A 155 -9.27 -2.98 17.54
C GLU A 155 -9.45 -4.17 16.58
N SER A 156 -9.59 -5.36 17.14
CA SER A 156 -9.87 -6.59 16.39
C SER A 156 -10.78 -7.50 17.19
N TYR A 157 -11.82 -7.99 16.52
CA TYR A 157 -12.77 -8.93 17.12
C TYR A 157 -12.38 -10.37 16.76
N ALA A 158 -12.54 -11.29 17.71
CA ALA A 158 -12.39 -12.75 17.58
C ALA A 158 -10.98 -13.37 17.73
N GLU A 159 -10.91 -14.68 17.52
CA GLU A 159 -9.75 -15.57 17.69
C GLU A 159 -8.53 -15.14 16.85
N GLU A 160 -8.74 -14.39 15.77
CA GLU A 160 -7.68 -13.84 14.92
C GLU A 160 -6.72 -12.95 15.74
N GLY A 161 -7.23 -12.08 16.62
CA GLY A 161 -6.40 -11.24 17.47
C GLY A 161 -5.51 -12.03 18.44
N ARG A 162 -6.02 -13.16 18.95
CA ARG A 162 -5.29 -14.04 19.87
C ARG A 162 -4.25 -14.91 19.16
N THR A 163 -4.64 -15.57 18.06
CA THR A 163 -3.81 -16.54 17.35
C THR A 163 -2.78 -15.87 16.46
N ARG A 164 -3.17 -14.83 15.73
CA ARG A 164 -2.33 -14.13 14.76
C ARG A 164 -1.45 -13.04 15.37
N ARG A 165 -1.74 -12.62 16.62
CA ARG A 165 -1.14 -11.44 17.26
C ARG A 165 -1.22 -10.23 16.32
N GLY A 166 -2.41 -9.99 15.77
CA GLY A 166 -2.62 -8.99 14.73
C GLY A 166 -4.08 -8.86 14.34
N PHE A 167 -4.35 -8.08 13.30
CA PHE A 167 -5.69 -7.74 12.85
C PHE A 167 -5.75 -7.54 11.33
N THR A 168 -6.91 -7.82 10.73
CA THR A 168 -7.17 -7.64 9.29
C THR A 168 -8.41 -6.77 9.09
N TYR A 169 -8.39 -5.92 8.08
CA TYR A 169 -9.50 -5.05 7.71
C TYR A 169 -9.70 -5.16 6.20
N ARG A 170 -10.96 -5.40 5.81
CA ARG A 170 -11.33 -5.58 4.41
C ARG A 170 -11.60 -4.23 3.75
N VAL A 171 -11.38 -4.20 2.43
CA VAL A 171 -11.83 -3.10 1.58
C VAL A 171 -13.34 -2.96 1.79
N ALA A 172 -13.82 -1.72 1.99
CA ALA A 172 -15.21 -1.36 2.32
C ALA A 172 -15.69 -1.60 3.77
N SER A 173 -14.88 -2.18 4.66
CA SER A 173 -15.16 -2.17 6.10
C SER A 173 -14.64 -0.90 6.77
N ASP A 174 -15.30 -0.46 7.84
CA ASP A 174 -14.75 0.56 8.73
C ASP A 174 -13.47 0.01 9.40
N PRO A 175 -12.29 0.59 9.15
CA PRO A 175 -11.11 0.22 9.89
C PRO A 175 -11.25 0.79 11.31
N PRO A 176 -11.10 -0.04 12.35
CA PRO A 176 -11.28 0.39 13.74
C PRO A 176 -10.00 1.07 14.25
N MET A 177 -9.50 2.07 13.51
CA MET A 177 -8.30 2.83 13.89
C MET A 177 -8.66 4.25 14.29
N GLN A 178 -8.03 4.73 15.35
CA GLN A 178 -8.23 6.07 15.89
C GLN A 178 -6.92 6.64 16.45
N VAL A 179 -6.86 7.96 16.51
CA VAL A 179 -5.80 8.66 17.24
C VAL A 179 -6.12 8.60 18.73
N LEU A 180 -5.21 8.06 19.52
CA LEU A 180 -5.30 8.00 20.99
C LEU A 180 -4.71 9.26 21.64
N GLY A 181 -3.74 9.88 20.98
CA GLY A 181 -3.12 11.12 21.43
C GLY A 181 -2.10 11.60 20.41
N ALA A 182 -1.76 12.88 20.46
CA ALA A 182 -0.73 13.47 19.64
C ALA A 182 -0.01 14.59 20.39
N ARG A 183 1.29 14.74 20.14
CA ARG A 183 2.12 15.80 20.73
C ARG A 183 3.23 16.21 19.78
N TRP A 184 3.61 17.48 19.81
CA TRP A 184 4.77 17.98 19.11
C TRP A 184 6.04 17.68 19.91
N VAL A 185 7.09 17.25 19.24
CA VAL A 185 8.42 17.04 19.81
C VAL A 185 9.48 17.71 18.95
N ASP A 186 10.54 18.22 19.58
CA ASP A 186 11.71 18.76 18.89
C ASP A 186 12.74 17.68 18.53
N GLY A 187 13.86 18.09 17.92
CA GLY A 187 14.96 17.20 17.57
C GLY A 187 15.68 16.53 18.76
N ARG A 188 15.39 16.97 20.00
CA ARG A 188 15.87 16.36 21.25
C ARG A 188 14.82 15.47 21.90
N GLY A 189 13.62 15.38 21.33
CA GLY A 189 12.48 14.64 21.87
C GLY A 189 11.72 15.40 22.96
N ALA A 190 12.00 16.68 23.17
CA ALA A 190 11.29 17.49 24.16
C ALA A 190 9.93 17.93 23.60
N GLU A 191 8.88 17.74 24.41
CA GLU A 191 7.51 18.11 24.06
C GLU A 191 7.35 19.62 23.90
N GLN A 192 6.64 20.02 22.85
CA GLN A 192 6.36 21.43 22.54
C GLN A 192 4.87 21.70 22.68
N GLN A 193 4.51 22.80 23.33
CA GLN A 193 3.13 23.25 23.43
C GLN A 193 2.75 24.03 22.16
N LEU A 194 2.26 23.31 21.17
CA LEU A 194 1.76 23.85 19.92
C LEU A 194 0.38 23.25 19.60
N PRO A 195 -0.50 23.97 18.88
CA PRO A 195 -1.76 23.41 18.41
C PRO A 195 -1.53 22.14 17.60
N ILE A 196 -2.40 21.14 17.80
CA ILE A 196 -2.34 19.88 17.08
C ILE A 196 -3.15 20.04 15.78
N PRO A 197 -2.56 19.79 14.60
CA PRO A 197 -3.30 19.81 13.33
C PRO A 197 -4.32 18.68 13.29
N GLN A 198 -5.27 18.75 12.36
CA GLN A 198 -6.15 17.61 12.09
C GLN A 198 -5.33 16.44 11.54
N ILE A 199 -5.52 15.25 12.11
CA ILE A 199 -4.74 14.06 11.74
C ILE A 199 -5.63 13.12 10.95
N GLN A 200 -5.23 12.87 9.70
CA GLN A 200 -5.83 11.87 8.85
C GLN A 200 -4.96 10.62 8.81
N LEU A 201 -5.50 9.51 9.32
CA LEU A 201 -4.85 8.21 9.19
C LEU A 201 -5.03 7.69 7.76
N MET A 202 -3.97 7.11 7.20
CA MET A 202 -3.96 6.57 5.84
C MET A 202 -3.42 5.15 5.82
N ALA A 203 -4.03 4.30 5.02
CA ALA A 203 -3.41 3.03 4.66
C ALA A 203 -2.22 3.31 3.74
N PRO A 204 -1.14 2.51 3.80
CA PRO A 204 -0.05 2.64 2.86
C PRO A 204 -0.53 2.32 1.44
N PRO A 205 0.12 2.90 0.40
CA PRO A 205 -0.23 2.64 -1.00
C PRO A 205 -0.25 1.15 -1.30
N ARG A 206 -1.32 0.68 -1.94
CA ARG A 206 -1.40 -0.70 -2.43
C ARG A 206 -0.98 -0.76 -3.89
N VAL A 207 0.18 -1.33 -4.15
CA VAL A 207 0.63 -1.67 -5.49
C VAL A 207 -0.20 -2.84 -6.01
N ARG A 208 -0.78 -2.71 -7.21
CA ARG A 208 -1.62 -3.75 -7.79
C ARG A 208 -0.78 -5.00 -8.05
N ARG A 209 -1.27 -6.15 -7.59
CA ARG A 209 -0.64 -7.45 -7.82
C ARG A 209 -1.21 -8.10 -9.08
N VAL A 210 -0.46 -9.05 -9.65
CA VAL A 210 -0.94 -9.93 -10.74
C VAL A 210 -2.26 -10.62 -10.35
N SER A 211 -2.46 -10.96 -9.07
CA SER A 211 -3.70 -11.55 -8.55
C SER A 211 -4.88 -10.59 -8.48
N ASP A 212 -4.63 -9.28 -8.47
CA ASP A 212 -5.68 -8.25 -8.35
C ASP A 212 -6.34 -7.95 -9.70
N LEU A 213 -5.80 -8.50 -10.79
CA LEU A 213 -6.21 -8.25 -12.16
C LEU A 213 -6.75 -9.53 -12.78
N ASN A 214 -7.90 -9.43 -13.46
CA ASN A 214 -8.43 -10.52 -14.27
C ASN A 214 -7.73 -10.56 -15.65
N GLU A 215 -6.45 -10.93 -15.64
CA GLU A 215 -5.61 -11.04 -16.84
C GLU A 215 -5.18 -12.50 -17.07
N GLN A 216 -4.91 -12.85 -18.32
CA GLN A 216 -4.35 -14.14 -18.70
C GLN A 216 -3.07 -13.96 -19.51
N VAL A 217 -2.18 -14.96 -19.47
CA VAL A 217 -1.00 -15.02 -20.34
C VAL A 217 -1.49 -15.16 -21.78
N ARG A 218 -1.00 -14.29 -22.66
CA ARG A 218 -1.39 -14.32 -24.07
C ARG A 218 -0.88 -15.59 -24.73
N GLN A 219 -1.61 -16.03 -25.75
CA GLN A 219 -1.28 -17.21 -26.52
C GLN A 219 -1.10 -16.74 -27.96
N LEU A 220 0.12 -16.75 -28.47
CA LEU A 220 0.48 -16.20 -29.78
C LEU A 220 1.32 -17.20 -30.56
N ASN A 221 1.22 -17.19 -31.90
CA ASN A 221 2.20 -17.92 -32.71
C ASN A 221 3.57 -17.22 -32.68
N ALA A 222 4.62 -17.88 -33.16
CA ALA A 222 5.99 -17.35 -33.11
C ALA A 222 6.17 -15.95 -33.72
N ARG A 223 5.56 -15.69 -34.89
CA ARG A 223 5.69 -14.41 -35.60
C ARG A 223 4.95 -13.28 -34.89
N GLU A 224 3.74 -13.57 -34.40
CA GLU A 224 2.94 -12.63 -33.60
C GLU A 224 3.61 -12.30 -32.28
N ALA A 225 4.12 -13.31 -31.57
CA ALA A 225 4.80 -13.13 -30.30
C ALA A 225 6.06 -12.27 -30.45
N GLU A 226 6.84 -12.47 -31.52
CA GLU A 226 7.99 -11.63 -31.83
C GLU A 226 7.59 -10.18 -32.13
N THR A 227 6.61 -9.99 -33.02
CA THR A 227 6.13 -8.65 -33.42
C THR A 227 5.58 -7.89 -32.21
N TRP A 228 4.84 -8.58 -31.36
CA TRP A 228 4.30 -8.03 -30.12
C TRP A 228 5.41 -7.68 -29.11
N ALA A 229 6.39 -8.56 -28.89
CA ALA A 229 7.51 -8.31 -27.97
C ALA A 229 8.39 -7.13 -28.42
N ARG A 230 8.54 -6.90 -29.73
CA ARG A 230 9.29 -5.77 -30.30
C ARG A 230 8.70 -4.39 -29.98
N GLN A 231 7.45 -4.32 -29.50
CA GLN A 231 6.86 -3.07 -29.03
C GLN A 231 7.31 -2.71 -27.59
N GLY A 232 7.96 -3.64 -26.89
CA GLY A 232 8.67 -3.38 -25.63
C GLY A 232 10.18 -3.24 -25.85
N VAL A 233 10.95 -3.17 -24.78
CA VAL A 233 12.42 -3.05 -24.81
C VAL A 233 13.15 -4.37 -24.54
N VAL A 234 12.43 -5.42 -24.11
CA VAL A 234 13.02 -6.74 -23.82
C VAL A 234 12.66 -7.72 -24.92
N HIS A 235 13.69 -8.19 -25.64
CA HIS A 235 13.51 -9.01 -26.85
C HIS A 235 14.02 -10.45 -26.72
N SER A 236 14.49 -10.86 -25.54
CA SER A 236 14.94 -12.24 -25.32
C SER A 236 13.76 -13.23 -25.38
N VAL A 237 14.10 -14.51 -25.53
CA VAL A 237 13.15 -15.62 -25.32
C VAL A 237 13.32 -16.10 -23.88
N PHE A 238 12.21 -16.40 -23.22
CA PHE A 238 12.22 -16.81 -21.82
C PHE A 238 11.50 -18.14 -21.62
N ARG A 239 11.74 -18.71 -20.45
CA ARG A 239 10.97 -19.80 -19.85
C ARG A 239 10.30 -19.27 -18.60
N LEU A 240 9.02 -19.58 -18.44
CA LEU A 240 8.27 -19.24 -17.22
C LEU A 240 8.60 -20.27 -16.14
N GLU A 241 9.12 -19.81 -15.00
CA GLU A 241 9.49 -20.70 -13.88
C GLU A 241 8.25 -21.26 -13.17
N ASN A 242 7.21 -20.42 -13.02
CA ASN A 242 5.93 -20.81 -12.46
C ASN A 242 4.82 -19.90 -12.99
N ALA A 243 3.65 -20.47 -13.30
CA ALA A 243 2.47 -19.72 -13.71
C ALA A 243 1.79 -18.94 -12.57
N THR A 244 2.15 -19.27 -11.32
CA THR A 244 1.69 -18.54 -10.13
C THR A 244 2.64 -17.39 -9.79
N GLN A 245 2.07 -16.34 -9.17
CA GLN A 245 2.84 -15.18 -8.74
C GLN A 245 3.81 -15.58 -7.61
N GLN A 246 5.07 -15.26 -7.78
CA GLN A 246 6.14 -15.55 -6.83
C GLN A 246 6.55 -14.30 -6.07
N ARG A 247 7.11 -14.50 -4.87
CA ARG A 247 7.81 -13.45 -4.13
C ARG A 247 9.23 -13.31 -4.72
N THR A 248 9.58 -12.13 -5.22
CA THR A 248 10.89 -11.83 -5.81
C THR A 248 11.53 -10.65 -5.08
N PRO A 249 12.82 -10.35 -5.31
CA PRO A 249 13.45 -9.17 -4.73
C PRO A 249 12.75 -7.86 -5.12
N VAL A 250 12.20 -7.77 -6.34
CA VAL A 250 11.45 -6.61 -6.87
C VAL A 250 9.95 -6.66 -6.55
N GLY A 251 9.57 -7.38 -5.51
CA GLY A 251 8.16 -7.60 -5.16
C GLY A 251 7.55 -8.83 -5.81
N ARG A 252 6.22 -8.90 -5.87
CA ARG A 252 5.52 -10.08 -6.35
C ARG A 252 5.27 -10.05 -7.86
N GLY A 253 5.75 -11.06 -8.59
CA GLY A 253 5.60 -11.13 -10.05
C GLY A 253 5.72 -12.54 -10.62
N LEU A 254 5.61 -12.66 -11.95
CA LEU A 254 5.93 -13.86 -12.71
C LEU A 254 7.42 -13.87 -13.04
N VAL A 255 8.13 -14.94 -12.69
CA VAL A 255 9.57 -15.06 -12.91
C VAL A 255 9.83 -15.79 -14.22
N LEU A 256 10.59 -15.15 -15.10
CA LEU A 256 10.96 -15.63 -16.42
C LEU A 256 12.47 -15.69 -16.55
N ALA A 257 13.03 -16.90 -16.73
CA ALA A 257 14.46 -17.10 -16.95
C ALA A 257 14.76 -17.08 -18.46
N GLU A 258 15.81 -16.37 -18.89
CA GLU A 258 16.20 -16.35 -20.29
C GLU A 258 16.54 -17.75 -20.80
N ALA A 259 15.93 -18.12 -21.92
CA ALA A 259 16.22 -19.38 -22.58
C ALA A 259 17.60 -19.24 -23.26
N PHE A 260 18.59 -20.02 -22.83
CA PHE A 260 19.91 -20.02 -23.45
C PHE A 260 19.81 -20.39 -24.94
N GLY A 261 20.26 -19.47 -25.81
CA GLY A 261 20.53 -19.73 -27.22
C GLY A 261 21.78 -20.59 -27.36
N GLY A 262 21.67 -21.87 -27.03
CA GLY A 262 22.78 -22.82 -27.10
C GLY A 262 22.24 -24.18 -27.46
N THR A 263 21.94 -24.36 -28.75
CA THR A 263 21.42 -25.59 -29.35
C THR A 263 20.10 -26.10 -28.76
N MET A 264 19.20 -26.46 -29.66
CA MET A 264 18.04 -27.32 -29.43
C MET A 264 18.50 -28.74 -29.02
N LEU A 265 19.39 -28.88 -28.03
CA LEU A 265 19.73 -30.16 -27.44
C LEU A 265 18.61 -30.50 -26.47
N ALA A 266 17.57 -31.09 -27.04
CA ALA A 266 16.72 -32.08 -26.40
C ALA A 266 17.61 -33.21 -25.84
N GLY A 267 18.35 -32.91 -24.78
CA GLY A 267 19.20 -33.84 -24.06
C GLY A 267 18.36 -34.60 -23.04
N VAL A 268 18.05 -35.85 -23.37
CA VAL A 268 17.72 -36.97 -22.46
C VAL A 268 16.34 -36.99 -21.79
N THR A 269 15.49 -35.95 -21.88
CA THR A 269 14.11 -36.01 -21.31
C THR A 269 12.95 -35.58 -22.22
N GLY A 270 13.18 -35.27 -23.50
CA GLY A 270 12.12 -35.14 -24.51
C GLY A 270 11.03 -34.07 -24.26
N LYS A 271 11.14 -33.23 -23.22
CA LYS A 271 10.19 -32.14 -22.96
C LYS A 271 10.58 -30.93 -23.79
N LEU A 272 9.82 -30.68 -24.86
CA LEU A 272 9.70 -29.35 -25.46
C LEU A 272 9.33 -28.37 -24.35
N PHE A 273 10.24 -27.47 -24.01
CA PHE A 273 9.94 -26.42 -23.04
C PHE A 273 9.09 -25.37 -23.72
N THR A 274 7.94 -25.05 -23.12
CA THR A 274 7.13 -23.91 -23.55
C THR A 274 7.98 -22.65 -23.45
N THR A 275 8.05 -21.90 -24.55
CA THR A 275 8.81 -20.65 -24.62
C THR A 275 7.87 -19.46 -24.52
N TYR A 276 8.39 -18.38 -23.96
CA TYR A 276 7.63 -17.17 -23.71
C TYR A 276 8.37 -15.96 -24.25
N ARG A 277 7.59 -14.97 -24.67
CA ARG A 277 8.04 -13.61 -24.93
C ARG A 277 7.43 -12.68 -23.90
N ILE A 278 8.07 -11.54 -23.69
CA ILE A 278 7.56 -10.51 -22.79
C ILE A 278 7.48 -9.16 -23.52
N GLN A 279 6.54 -8.33 -23.08
CA GLN A 279 6.42 -6.95 -23.51
C GLN A 279 6.48 -6.06 -22.26
N MET A 280 7.65 -5.44 -22.05
CA MET A 280 7.87 -4.43 -21.03
C MET A 280 8.29 -3.15 -21.74
N ARG A 281 7.62 -2.04 -21.43
CA ARG A 281 7.91 -0.72 -22.02
C ARG A 281 8.93 0.06 -21.21
N ASN A 282 8.92 -0.11 -19.89
CA ASN A 282 9.80 0.59 -18.96
C ASN A 282 10.21 -0.35 -17.82
N PRO A 283 11.00 -1.40 -18.09
CA PRO A 283 11.48 -2.28 -17.03
C PRO A 283 12.58 -1.62 -16.21
N LEU A 284 12.61 -1.91 -14.91
CA LEU A 284 13.75 -1.63 -14.06
C LEU A 284 14.90 -2.60 -14.40
N GLU A 285 15.96 -2.10 -15.01
CA GLU A 285 17.16 -2.91 -15.30
C GLU A 285 18.11 -2.93 -14.09
N ILE A 286 18.56 -4.12 -13.70
CA ILE A 286 19.34 -4.34 -12.49
C ILE A 286 20.58 -5.15 -12.84
N ARG A 287 21.76 -4.55 -12.69
CA ARG A 287 23.03 -5.22 -12.96
C ARG A 287 23.52 -6.01 -11.74
N ALA A 288 24.48 -6.89 -11.99
CA ALA A 288 25.11 -7.70 -10.93
C ALA A 288 25.72 -6.79 -9.86
N GLY A 289 25.42 -7.06 -8.59
CA GLY A 289 25.93 -6.29 -7.45
C GLY A 289 25.18 -4.99 -7.14
N GLU A 290 24.34 -4.46 -8.04
CA GLU A 290 23.63 -3.18 -7.82
C GLU A 290 22.40 -3.32 -6.92
N TRP A 291 21.82 -4.53 -6.86
CA TRP A 291 20.55 -4.77 -6.18
C TRP A 291 20.55 -4.30 -4.71
N ARG A 292 21.62 -4.59 -3.96
CA ARG A 292 21.69 -4.24 -2.54
C ARG A 292 21.63 -2.73 -2.32
N ALA A 293 22.41 -1.96 -3.08
CA ALA A 293 22.44 -0.51 -2.99
C ALA A 293 21.11 0.10 -3.45
N LEU A 294 20.52 -0.44 -4.52
CA LEU A 294 19.22 -0.01 -5.02
C LEU A 294 18.11 -0.25 -3.98
N SER A 295 18.06 -1.44 -3.37
CA SER A 295 17.07 -1.78 -2.34
C SER A 295 17.19 -0.90 -1.09
N GLN A 296 18.41 -0.57 -0.66
CA GLN A 296 18.64 0.36 0.45
C GLN A 296 18.14 1.78 0.11
N ARG A 297 18.37 2.25 -1.12
CA ARG A 297 17.83 3.53 -1.60
C ARG A 297 16.31 3.52 -1.64
N MET A 298 15.68 2.45 -2.14
CA MET A 298 14.22 2.31 -2.16
C MET A 298 13.61 2.43 -0.75
N GLN A 299 14.22 1.75 0.24
CA GLN A 299 13.81 1.85 1.64
C GLN A 299 14.02 3.26 2.20
N ALA A 300 15.16 3.89 1.92
CA ALA A 300 15.44 5.25 2.37
C ALA A 300 14.45 6.26 1.78
N ASP A 301 14.08 6.10 0.51
CA ASP A 301 13.10 6.97 -0.16
C ASP A 301 11.68 6.79 0.42
N ALA A 302 11.27 5.56 0.73
CA ALA A 302 10.02 5.30 1.44
C ALA A 302 10.02 5.94 2.84
N ALA A 303 11.12 5.78 3.59
CA ALA A 303 11.28 6.33 4.93
C ALA A 303 11.19 7.86 4.96
N LYS A 304 11.70 8.56 3.93
CA LYS A 304 11.57 10.02 3.78
C LYS A 304 10.11 10.51 3.67
N LEU A 305 9.17 9.61 3.40
CA LEU A 305 7.73 9.91 3.29
C LEU A 305 6.93 9.36 4.47
N GLY A 306 7.61 8.89 5.53
CA GLY A 306 6.97 8.27 6.70
C GLY A 306 6.32 6.91 6.38
N LEU A 307 6.71 6.30 5.26
CA LEU A 307 6.29 4.95 4.88
C LEU A 307 7.22 3.94 5.55
N ASP A 308 6.80 3.44 6.70
CA ASP A 308 7.44 2.29 7.35
C ASP A 308 6.93 0.99 6.72
N LEU A 309 7.49 0.70 5.55
CA LEU A 309 7.18 -0.47 4.76
C LEU A 309 8.30 -1.49 4.95
N GLY A 310 7.92 -2.77 5.11
CA GLY A 310 8.89 -3.85 4.95
C GLY A 310 9.55 -3.80 3.56
N THR A 311 10.76 -4.35 3.43
CA THR A 311 11.60 -4.25 2.22
C THR A 311 10.84 -4.48 0.92
N ASP A 312 10.09 -5.58 0.82
CA ASP A 312 9.34 -5.90 -0.39
C ASP A 312 8.28 -4.86 -0.73
N ALA A 313 7.56 -4.35 0.27
CA ALA A 313 6.50 -3.37 0.06
C ALA A 313 7.09 -2.00 -0.31
N ALA A 314 8.24 -1.62 0.28
CA ALA A 314 8.98 -0.43 -0.11
C ALA A 314 9.47 -0.53 -1.56
N THR A 315 9.96 -1.70 -1.96
CA THR A 315 10.39 -1.97 -3.33
C THR A 315 9.22 -1.91 -4.33
N GLU A 316 8.12 -2.62 -4.07
CA GLU A 316 6.92 -2.60 -4.92
C GLU A 316 6.44 -1.15 -5.09
N TRP A 317 6.39 -0.40 -4.00
CA TRP A 317 5.99 1.00 -3.98
C TRP A 317 6.93 1.86 -4.85
N TRP A 318 8.24 1.75 -4.65
CA TRP A 318 9.22 2.57 -5.36
C TRP A 318 9.20 2.31 -6.87
N ILE A 319 9.01 1.04 -7.26
CA ILE A 319 8.88 0.61 -8.66
C ILE A 319 7.66 1.25 -9.31
N ASP A 320 6.49 1.13 -8.67
CA ASP A 320 5.25 1.76 -9.12
C ASP A 320 5.42 3.27 -9.29
N GLN A 321 6.14 3.91 -8.36
CA GLN A 321 6.38 5.35 -8.39
C GLN A 321 7.23 5.88 -9.52
N HIS A 322 8.19 5.10 -9.97
CA HIS A 322 9.02 5.47 -11.10
C HIS A 322 8.40 5.01 -12.43
N GLY A 323 7.17 4.49 -12.39
CA GLY A 323 6.44 4.03 -13.57
C GLY A 323 7.07 2.79 -14.22
N TYR A 324 7.81 1.99 -13.45
CA TYR A 324 8.39 0.76 -13.97
C TYR A 324 7.30 -0.29 -14.13
N ASP A 325 7.23 -0.93 -15.29
CA ASP A 325 6.21 -1.93 -15.60
C ASP A 325 6.70 -3.38 -15.38
N GLY A 326 7.97 -3.57 -15.10
CA GLY A 326 8.58 -4.86 -14.79
C GLY A 326 9.99 -4.67 -14.23
N ALA A 327 10.73 -5.75 -14.05
CA ALA A 327 12.16 -5.68 -13.80
C ALA A 327 12.92 -6.71 -14.62
N VAL A 328 14.16 -6.38 -14.97
CA VAL A 328 15.08 -7.28 -15.65
C VAL A 328 16.40 -7.28 -14.91
N PHE A 329 16.80 -8.46 -14.46
CA PHE A 329 18.07 -8.72 -13.81
C PHE A 329 19.04 -9.29 -14.83
N ASP A 330 20.20 -8.66 -14.95
CA ASP A 330 21.29 -9.23 -15.70
C ASP A 330 21.82 -10.51 -15.05
N ARG A 331 22.62 -11.24 -15.82
CA ARG A 331 23.23 -12.49 -15.36
C ARG A 331 23.98 -12.29 -14.05
N GLY A 332 23.62 -13.07 -13.03
CA GLY A 332 24.23 -13.01 -11.70
C GLY A 332 23.69 -11.89 -10.79
N ALA A 333 22.74 -11.08 -11.26
CA ALA A 333 22.06 -10.08 -10.44
C ALA A 333 20.87 -10.65 -9.66
N TYR A 334 20.22 -11.69 -10.18
CA TYR A 334 19.10 -12.36 -9.51
C TYR A 334 19.59 -13.48 -8.58
N PRO A 335 19.17 -13.51 -7.30
CA PRO A 335 19.52 -14.60 -6.39
C PRO A 335 19.08 -15.95 -6.96
N LEU A 336 19.97 -16.95 -6.93
CA LEU A 336 19.69 -18.34 -7.30
C LEU A 336 19.55 -18.65 -8.81
N GLN A 337 19.79 -17.70 -9.72
CA GLN A 337 19.74 -17.96 -11.18
C GLN A 337 21.05 -17.62 -11.92
N ARG A 338 21.38 -18.44 -12.93
CA ARG A 338 22.64 -18.36 -13.71
C ARG A 338 22.55 -17.53 -15.01
N GLY A 339 21.38 -17.00 -15.35
CA GLY A 339 21.10 -16.25 -16.58
C GLY A 339 20.39 -14.92 -16.31
N ARG A 340 19.98 -14.23 -17.38
CA ARG A 340 19.13 -13.04 -17.29
C ARG A 340 17.74 -13.44 -16.82
N VAL A 341 17.13 -12.65 -15.94
CA VAL A 341 15.81 -12.94 -15.36
C VAL A 341 14.91 -11.74 -15.56
N ALA A 342 13.72 -11.95 -16.11
CA ALA A 342 12.67 -10.95 -16.14
C ALA A 342 11.61 -11.26 -15.07
N VAL A 343 11.12 -10.23 -14.39
CA VAL A 343 10.00 -10.30 -13.48
C VAL A 343 8.87 -9.45 -14.04
N ALA A 344 7.80 -10.11 -14.52
CA ALA A 344 6.61 -9.44 -15.04
C ALA A 344 5.59 -9.20 -13.92
N PHE A 345 5.06 -7.98 -13.83
CA PHE A 345 4.07 -7.60 -12.82
C PHE A 345 2.62 -7.77 -13.30
N ARG A 346 2.43 -8.14 -14.56
CA ARG A 346 1.13 -8.42 -15.18
C ARG A 346 1.18 -9.67 -16.04
N ARG A 347 0.07 -10.39 -16.13
CA ARG A 347 -0.04 -11.54 -17.05
C ARG A 347 -0.13 -11.08 -18.49
N SER A 348 -0.73 -9.91 -18.71
CA SER A 348 -0.86 -9.28 -20.04
C SER A 348 0.49 -8.92 -20.69
N GLN A 349 1.57 -8.86 -19.92
CA GLN A 349 2.95 -8.63 -20.36
C GLN A 349 3.69 -9.90 -20.79
N VAL A 350 3.06 -11.07 -20.69
CA VAL A 350 3.67 -12.36 -21.04
C VAL A 350 2.86 -12.99 -22.17
N ALA A 351 3.56 -13.48 -23.19
CA ALA A 351 2.98 -14.28 -24.26
C ALA A 351 3.67 -15.65 -24.33
N GLU A 352 2.87 -16.70 -24.27
CA GLU A 352 3.28 -18.05 -24.62
C GLU A 352 3.41 -18.16 -26.14
N VAL A 353 4.55 -18.69 -26.59
CA VAL A 353 4.80 -18.97 -28.00
C VAL A 353 4.27 -20.37 -28.29
N ARG A 354 3.15 -20.42 -29.03
CA ARG A 354 2.63 -21.67 -29.57
C ARG A 354 3.49 -22.13 -30.75
N ALA A 355 3.76 -23.43 -30.75
CA ALA A 355 4.41 -24.12 -31.86
C ALA A 355 3.58 -24.04 -33.14
#